data_AF-A0A3D5DQ78-F1
#
_entry.id   AF-A0A3D5DQ78-F1
#
_cell.length_a   1.000
_cell.length_b   1.000
_cell.length_c   1.000
_cell.angle_alpha   90.00
_cell.angle_beta   90.00
_cell.angle_gamma   90.00
#
_symmetry.space_group_name_H-M   'P 1'
#
loop_
_entity.id
_entity.type
_entity.pdbx_description
1 polymer ?
#
loop_
_entity_poly.entity_id
_entity_poly.type
_entity_poly.pdbx_seq_one_letter_code
_entity_poly.pdbx_strand_id
1 'polypeptide(L)'
;GLLPGLGNGHEAARFAGKVVSGVVQLATTAQDKRQTRAALLGLLPGQAGGWVADEIAACVSRLGRTARDTGQARDAPARLPPRPAGAPLADEPAGWVSWRAPAADDNHQIRGMLLRSLASQTNGRKAAGLAAAVLYARPTAEEKRQAREVLLGLLASETDGRTAAELANIVSRLGPAEDNRQTCDTLLRLLTAQSHGHAAAWLADGVIQAGPTADDQRQARGALLRLLAGQTDGHKAARLASRVSRLDPTAEDKRQARHALLALLAGQTDGQVALELARRVTRLDPTAEDKRQARHALLALLAGQTDGQVALELARRVTRLDPTAEDQRRTRDSLLRLLGHTDGPTAAGLVSWAVQLAATAEDQPQTSDALLRLLADHADGPLVSVLLGGLLRLATTAEGQRQTCNALLGLLSAGHAGACETAELVAAVVSLAATARDKRHALGALLGLLAGQADGWVASELVLGVVQLSPTAQDKRQARNALLALLAGQASGPLAARLVDSLVRLDPTASDISTWRAWEVPPTTKLLAAVRRNSELSAWLAALPALAPLSSPLVPLQNSARRWSA
;
A
#
# COMPACT_ATOMS: atom_id res chain seq x y z
N GLY A 1 -36.16 2.41 32.36
CA GLY A 1 -36.15 3.44 33.41
C GLY A 1 -35.78 4.80 32.88
N LEU A 2 -34.59 4.99 32.33
CA LEU A 2 -34.01 6.31 31.99
C LEU A 2 -34.37 6.89 30.60
N LEU A 3 -35.06 6.14 29.74
CA LEU A 3 -35.34 6.52 28.35
C LEU A 3 -36.72 7.19 28.11
N PRO A 4 -37.82 6.86 28.82
CA PRO A 4 -39.10 7.53 28.57
C PRO A 4 -39.03 8.98 29.07
N GLY A 5 -39.10 9.96 28.15
CA GLY A 5 -39.19 11.39 28.49
C GLY A 5 -38.04 12.28 28.00
N LEU A 6 -37.05 11.75 27.28
CA LEU A 6 -36.00 12.57 26.68
C LEU A 6 -36.59 13.41 25.53
N GLY A 7 -36.54 14.74 25.68
CA GLY A 7 -37.04 15.71 24.69
C GLY A 7 -36.40 15.59 23.30
N ASN A 8 -37.02 16.22 22.30
CA ASN A 8 -36.57 16.16 20.91
C ASN A 8 -35.23 16.90 20.71
N GLY A 9 -34.17 16.21 20.28
CA GLY A 9 -32.90 16.86 19.92
C GLY A 9 -31.69 15.93 19.76
N HIS A 10 -30.61 16.46 19.19
CA HIS A 10 -29.35 15.73 18.93
C HIS A 10 -28.62 15.35 20.25
N GLU A 11 -28.76 16.15 21.30
CA GLU A 11 -28.18 15.88 22.62
C GLU A 11 -28.89 14.74 23.37
N ALA A 12 -30.23 14.70 23.31
CA ALA A 12 -31.02 13.60 23.84
C ALA A 12 -30.64 12.26 23.19
N ALA A 13 -30.37 12.27 21.89
CA ALA A 13 -29.89 11.10 21.15
C ALA A 13 -28.46 10.69 21.53
N ARG A 14 -27.56 11.65 21.76
CA ARG A 14 -26.20 11.38 22.22
C ARG A 14 -26.18 10.79 23.63
N PHE A 15 -27.05 11.28 24.51
CA PHE A 15 -27.23 10.75 25.85
C PHE A 15 -27.84 9.34 25.82
N ALA A 16 -28.93 9.14 25.08
CA ALA A 16 -29.51 7.82 24.86
C ALA A 16 -28.50 6.84 24.26
N GLY A 17 -27.69 7.27 23.30
CA GLY A 17 -26.62 6.46 22.70
C GLY A 17 -25.55 6.03 23.68
N LYS A 18 -25.12 6.92 24.58
CA LYS A 18 -24.16 6.58 25.64
C LYS A 18 -24.76 5.59 26.64
N VAL A 19 -26.00 5.81 27.08
CA VAL A 19 -26.69 4.92 28.02
C VAL A 19 -26.91 3.54 27.40
N VAL A 20 -27.41 3.48 26.17
CA VAL A 20 -27.67 2.21 25.46
C VAL A 20 -26.35 1.51 25.10
N SER A 21 -25.32 2.22 24.66
CA SER A 21 -24.00 1.63 24.40
C SER A 21 -23.34 1.09 25.67
N GLY A 22 -23.53 1.76 26.82
CA GLY A 22 -23.08 1.26 28.11
C GLY A 22 -23.79 -0.05 28.50
N VAL A 23 -25.12 -0.13 28.29
CA VAL A 23 -25.89 -1.36 28.53
C VAL A 23 -25.46 -2.49 27.58
N VAL A 24 -25.14 -2.19 26.32
CA VAL A 24 -24.61 -3.16 25.33
C VAL A 24 -23.23 -3.68 25.73
N GLN A 25 -22.36 -2.83 26.28
CA GLN A 25 -21.03 -3.22 26.79
C GLN A 25 -21.12 -4.09 28.04
N LEU A 26 -22.12 -3.85 28.90
CA LEU A 26 -22.39 -4.63 30.11
C LEU A 26 -23.05 -5.98 29.82
N ALA A 27 -23.65 -6.17 28.63
CA ALA A 27 -24.21 -7.44 28.21
C ALA A 27 -23.10 -8.40 27.74
N THR A 28 -22.53 -9.17 28.67
CA THR A 28 -21.38 -10.05 28.41
C THR A 28 -21.81 -11.44 27.92
N THR A 29 -22.92 -11.97 28.44
CA THR A 29 -23.41 -13.31 28.08
C THR A 29 -24.35 -13.30 26.87
N ALA A 30 -24.51 -14.46 26.21
CA ALA A 30 -25.47 -14.60 25.11
C ALA A 30 -26.92 -14.38 25.56
N GLN A 31 -27.24 -14.66 26.82
CA GLN A 31 -28.55 -14.43 27.42
C GLN A 31 -28.79 -12.95 27.68
N ASP A 32 -27.81 -12.25 28.27
CA ASP A 32 -27.90 -10.81 28.51
C ASP A 32 -28.05 -10.06 27.19
N LYS A 33 -27.24 -10.40 26.18
CA LYS A 33 -27.35 -9.78 24.85
C LYS A 33 -28.73 -9.99 24.22
N ARG A 34 -29.38 -11.13 24.47
CA ARG A 34 -30.75 -11.41 23.98
C ARG A 34 -31.82 -10.64 24.77
N GLN A 35 -31.70 -10.58 26.10
CA GLN A 35 -32.63 -9.82 26.95
C GLN A 35 -32.51 -8.32 26.71
N THR A 36 -31.28 -7.79 26.64
CA THR A 36 -31.01 -6.40 26.27
C THR A 36 -31.57 -6.09 24.88
N ARG A 37 -31.41 -6.99 23.91
CA ARG A 37 -31.99 -6.84 22.58
C ARG A 37 -33.53 -6.77 22.62
N ALA A 38 -34.19 -7.66 23.35
CA ALA A 38 -35.65 -7.68 23.46
C ALA A 38 -36.18 -6.41 24.15
N ALA A 39 -35.50 -5.96 25.21
CA ALA A 39 -35.84 -4.72 25.92
C ALA A 39 -35.66 -3.49 25.03
N LEU A 40 -34.57 -3.40 24.26
CA LEU A 40 -34.33 -2.32 23.32
C LEU A 40 -35.34 -2.29 22.18
N LEU A 41 -35.73 -3.47 21.66
CA LEU A 41 -36.77 -3.57 20.64
C LEU A 41 -38.15 -3.15 21.16
N GLY A 42 -38.48 -3.47 22.42
CA GLY A 42 -39.73 -3.05 23.07
C GLY A 42 -39.81 -1.56 23.40
N LEU A 43 -38.67 -0.85 23.46
CA LEU A 43 -38.63 0.59 23.74
C LEU A 43 -38.86 1.46 22.49
N LEU A 44 -38.60 0.94 21.29
CA LEU A 44 -38.71 1.66 20.01
C LEU A 44 -40.13 2.23 19.72
N PRO A 45 -41.24 1.51 19.95
CA PRO A 45 -42.60 2.00 19.70
C PRO A 45 -42.96 3.29 20.44
N GLY A 46 -42.37 3.53 21.62
CA GLY A 46 -42.67 4.67 22.50
C GLY A 46 -41.72 5.87 22.35
N GLN A 47 -40.74 5.83 21.45
CA GLN A 47 -39.78 6.93 21.30
C GLN A 47 -40.30 8.00 20.32
N ALA A 48 -40.53 9.21 20.82
CA ALA A 48 -41.03 10.33 20.05
C ALA A 48 -39.98 10.98 19.11
N GLY A 49 -38.69 10.64 19.23
CA GLY A 49 -37.59 11.26 18.47
C GLY A 49 -36.86 10.29 17.52
N GLY A 50 -36.71 10.68 16.23
CA GLY A 50 -36.08 9.83 15.21
C GLY A 50 -34.60 9.51 15.44
N TRP A 51 -33.85 10.40 16.09
CA TRP A 51 -32.44 10.18 16.41
C TRP A 51 -32.22 9.13 17.51
N VAL A 52 -33.12 9.05 18.48
CA VAL A 52 -33.05 8.05 19.57
C VAL A 52 -33.37 6.66 19.03
N ALA A 53 -34.36 6.57 18.13
CA ALA A 53 -34.72 5.31 17.48
C ALA A 53 -33.59 4.74 16.61
N ASP A 54 -32.87 5.60 15.88
CA ASP A 54 -31.73 5.21 15.02
C ASP A 54 -30.56 4.65 15.86
N GLU A 55 -30.24 5.30 16.97
CA GLU A 55 -29.16 4.84 17.87
C GLU A 55 -29.53 3.53 18.59
N ILE A 56 -30.80 3.37 18.98
CA ILE A 56 -31.30 2.11 19.53
C ILE A 56 -31.23 0.99 18.46
N ALA A 57 -31.60 1.26 17.21
CA ALA A 57 -31.51 0.30 16.10
C ALA A 57 -30.05 -0.07 15.77
N ALA A 58 -29.13 0.90 15.79
CA ALA A 58 -27.69 0.67 15.62
C ALA A 58 -27.11 -0.19 16.75
N CYS A 59 -27.55 0.01 17.99
CA CYS A 59 -27.20 -0.84 19.14
C CYS A 59 -27.74 -2.26 19.01
N VAL A 60 -28.98 -2.43 18.56
CA VAL A 60 -29.58 -3.74 18.26
C VAL A 60 -28.80 -4.48 17.17
N SER A 61 -28.25 -3.76 16.17
CA SER A 61 -27.34 -4.32 15.16
C SER A 61 -26.03 -4.84 15.76
N ARG A 62 -25.42 -4.07 16.68
CA ARG A 62 -24.19 -4.47 17.40
C ARG A 62 -24.39 -5.72 18.26
N LEU A 63 -25.56 -5.86 18.90
CA LEU A 63 -25.92 -7.06 19.68
C LEU A 63 -26.22 -8.30 18.82
N GLY A 64 -26.58 -8.12 17.54
CA GLY A 64 -26.92 -9.21 16.61
C GLY A 64 -25.72 -9.95 16.02
N ARG A 65 -24.54 -9.32 16.01
CA ARG A 65 -23.28 -9.99 15.63
C ARG A 65 -22.77 -10.84 16.79
N THR A 66 -23.37 -12.00 16.98
CA THR A 66 -22.84 -12.99 17.92
C THR A 66 -21.68 -13.76 17.27
N ALA A 67 -20.67 -14.10 18.06
CA ALA A 67 -19.39 -14.69 17.65
C ALA A 67 -19.45 -16.04 16.87
N ARG A 68 -20.64 -16.56 16.55
CA ARG A 68 -20.82 -17.74 15.71
C ARG A 68 -20.67 -17.46 14.21
N ASP A 69 -20.85 -16.23 13.77
CA ASP A 69 -20.75 -15.87 12.34
C ASP A 69 -19.32 -15.56 11.87
N THR A 70 -18.33 -15.47 12.78
CA THR A 70 -16.95 -15.09 12.43
C THR A 70 -15.86 -16.04 12.91
N GLY A 71 -16.19 -17.19 13.51
CA GLY A 71 -15.15 -18.05 14.07
C GLY A 71 -15.58 -19.46 14.43
N GLN A 72 -16.02 -20.26 13.46
CA GLN A 72 -16.08 -21.72 13.58
C GLN A 72 -16.21 -22.44 12.23
N ALA A 73 -15.37 -22.06 11.26
CA ALA A 73 -15.23 -22.80 10.00
C ALA A 73 -13.77 -22.93 9.49
N ARG A 74 -12.75 -22.72 10.34
CA ARG A 74 -11.38 -23.11 10.04
C ARG A 74 -10.67 -23.58 11.31
N ASP A 75 -10.22 -24.85 11.26
CA ASP A 75 -9.26 -25.55 12.12
C ASP A 75 -9.72 -25.84 13.58
N ALA A 76 -9.77 -27.05 14.14
CA ALA A 76 -9.33 -28.40 13.78
C ALA A 76 -10.02 -29.42 14.78
N PRO A 77 -9.65 -30.70 14.91
CA PRO A 77 -10.56 -31.84 14.85
C PRO A 77 -10.95 -32.48 16.21
N ALA A 78 -11.97 -33.33 16.15
CA ALA A 78 -12.53 -34.13 17.22
C ALA A 78 -11.49 -34.91 18.05
N ARG A 79 -11.49 -34.73 19.38
CA ARG A 79 -11.20 -35.77 20.39
C ARG A 79 -11.91 -35.46 21.72
N LEU A 80 -12.94 -36.24 22.04
CA LEU A 80 -13.47 -36.42 23.39
C LEU A 80 -12.55 -37.35 24.18
N PRO A 81 -12.24 -37.08 25.47
CA PRO A 81 -11.93 -38.14 26.42
C PRO A 81 -13.07 -38.31 27.45
N PRO A 82 -13.22 -39.53 28.02
CA PRO A 82 -14.37 -39.93 28.81
C PRO A 82 -14.26 -39.48 30.26
N ARG A 83 -15.43 -39.38 30.90
CA ARG A 83 -15.66 -39.02 32.30
C ARG A 83 -15.24 -40.18 33.23
N PRO A 84 -14.49 -39.96 34.32
CA PRO A 84 -14.31 -40.97 35.35
C PRO A 84 -15.49 -40.97 36.33
N ALA A 85 -15.92 -42.17 36.70
CA ALA A 85 -16.96 -42.47 37.66
C ALA A 85 -16.43 -42.43 39.10
N GLY A 86 -17.23 -41.88 40.02
CA GLY A 86 -17.12 -42.16 41.46
C GLY A 86 -16.60 -41.02 42.34
N ALA A 87 -17.50 -40.12 42.78
CA ALA A 87 -17.48 -39.42 44.08
C ALA A 87 -18.79 -38.61 44.27
N PRO A 88 -19.30 -38.42 45.50
CA PRO A 88 -20.71 -38.61 45.83
C PRO A 88 -21.59 -37.35 45.80
N LEU A 89 -22.91 -37.60 45.72
CA LEU A 89 -24.01 -36.65 45.82
C LEU A 89 -24.06 -35.96 47.20
N ALA A 90 -24.14 -34.64 47.20
CA ALA A 90 -24.73 -33.84 48.27
C ALA A 90 -25.74 -32.87 47.63
N ASP A 91 -26.85 -32.70 48.33
CA ASP A 91 -28.09 -32.03 47.95
C ASP A 91 -27.94 -30.66 47.27
N GLU A 92 -28.73 -30.44 46.21
CA GLU A 92 -29.69 -29.32 46.14
C GLU A 92 -30.65 -29.50 44.93
N PRO A 93 -31.85 -28.88 44.97
CA PRO A 93 -33.08 -29.50 44.51
C PRO A 93 -33.60 -28.99 43.16
N ALA A 94 -34.52 -29.76 42.59
CA ALA A 94 -35.61 -29.39 41.68
C ALA A 94 -35.45 -28.08 40.88
N GLY A 95 -35.15 -28.20 39.59
CA GLY A 95 -35.18 -27.06 38.69
C GLY A 95 -34.90 -27.41 37.23
N TRP A 96 -35.51 -28.48 36.70
CA TRP A 96 -35.67 -28.60 35.24
C TRP A 96 -36.63 -27.49 34.77
N VAL A 97 -36.13 -26.26 34.69
CA VAL A 97 -36.81 -25.20 33.95
C VAL A 97 -36.51 -25.46 32.48
N SER A 98 -37.55 -25.89 31.79
CA SER A 98 -37.60 -26.07 30.35
C SER A 98 -36.84 -24.94 29.64
N TRP A 99 -35.85 -25.30 28.84
CA TRP A 99 -35.27 -24.41 27.85
C TRP A 99 -36.34 -24.03 26.82
N ARG A 100 -37.14 -23.01 27.11
CA ARG A 100 -37.91 -22.32 26.07
C ARG A 100 -36.94 -21.42 25.32
N ALA A 101 -36.68 -21.75 24.06
CA ALA A 101 -36.45 -20.70 23.08
C ALA A 101 -37.50 -19.59 23.32
N PRO A 102 -37.17 -18.29 23.23
CA PRO A 102 -38.19 -17.24 23.42
C PRO A 102 -39.40 -17.61 22.58
N ALA A 103 -40.58 -17.64 23.19
CA ALA A 103 -41.78 -18.11 22.54
C ALA A 103 -41.87 -17.39 21.19
N ALA A 104 -42.21 -18.11 20.12
CA ALA A 104 -42.46 -17.50 18.82
C ALA A 104 -43.41 -16.29 18.97
N ASP A 105 -44.28 -16.36 19.98
CA ASP A 105 -45.22 -15.36 20.48
C ASP A 105 -44.58 -14.03 20.93
N ASP A 106 -43.48 -14.02 21.68
CA ASP A 106 -42.84 -12.76 22.15
C ASP A 106 -42.24 -11.97 20.99
N ASN A 107 -41.58 -12.68 20.07
CA ASN A 107 -41.08 -12.07 18.83
C ASN A 107 -42.24 -11.63 17.94
N HIS A 108 -43.35 -12.38 17.88
CA HIS A 108 -44.53 -12.00 17.10
C HIS A 108 -45.22 -10.75 17.66
N GLN A 109 -45.31 -10.63 18.99
CA GLN A 109 -45.90 -9.46 19.67
C GLN A 109 -45.03 -8.21 19.48
N ILE A 110 -43.70 -8.35 19.59
CA ILE A 110 -42.75 -7.27 19.31
C ILE A 110 -42.80 -6.86 17.82
N ARG A 111 -42.83 -7.82 16.89
CA ARG A 111 -42.95 -7.55 15.44
C ARG A 111 -44.27 -6.86 15.11
N GLY A 112 -45.38 -7.33 15.66
CA GLY A 112 -46.69 -6.71 15.49
C GLY A 112 -46.77 -5.29 16.07
N MET A 113 -46.12 -5.03 17.22
CA MET A 113 -46.00 -3.67 17.76
C MET A 113 -45.16 -2.76 16.85
N LEU A 114 -43.99 -3.24 16.40
CA LEU A 114 -43.12 -2.48 15.50
C LEU A 114 -43.81 -2.17 14.16
N LEU A 115 -44.55 -3.11 13.60
CA LEU A 115 -45.31 -2.90 12.35
C LEU A 115 -46.47 -1.92 12.52
N ARG A 116 -47.22 -1.98 13.63
CA ARG A 116 -48.27 -0.99 13.93
C ARG A 116 -47.69 0.40 14.13
N SER A 117 -46.56 0.50 14.84
CA SER A 117 -45.85 1.77 15.02
C SER A 117 -45.26 2.29 13.71
N LEU A 118 -44.78 1.40 12.84
CA LEU A 118 -44.29 1.75 11.51
C LEU A 118 -45.43 2.29 10.64
N ALA A 119 -46.58 1.61 10.62
CA ALA A 119 -47.76 1.99 9.82
C ALA A 119 -48.35 3.36 10.22
N SER A 120 -48.15 3.81 11.45
CA SER A 120 -48.58 5.13 11.92
C SER A 120 -47.53 6.23 11.73
N GLN A 121 -46.33 5.92 11.24
CA GLN A 121 -45.32 6.93 10.99
C GLN A 121 -45.60 7.70 9.71
N THR A 122 -45.49 9.03 9.80
CA THR A 122 -45.42 9.95 8.67
C THR A 122 -44.00 10.48 8.43
N ASN A 123 -43.07 10.19 9.35
CA ASN A 123 -41.68 10.63 9.27
C ASN A 123 -40.81 9.49 8.73
N GLY A 124 -40.23 9.67 7.54
CA GLY A 124 -39.43 8.66 6.87
C GLY A 124 -38.24 8.18 7.70
N ARG A 125 -37.60 9.04 8.48
CA ARG A 125 -36.42 8.66 9.29
C ARG A 125 -36.79 7.78 10.48
N LYS A 126 -37.92 8.06 11.13
CA LYS A 126 -38.47 7.18 12.19
C LYS A 126 -38.88 5.83 11.62
N ALA A 127 -39.54 5.86 10.46
CA ALA A 127 -39.94 4.64 9.77
C ALA A 127 -38.74 3.79 9.36
N ALA A 128 -37.65 4.40 8.91
CA ALA A 128 -36.38 3.71 8.64
C ALA A 128 -35.84 3.02 9.91
N GLY A 129 -35.76 3.73 11.04
CA GLY A 129 -35.32 3.14 12.31
C GLY A 129 -36.19 1.96 12.77
N LEU A 130 -37.51 2.10 12.68
CA LEU A 130 -38.47 1.04 13.04
C LEU A 130 -38.39 -0.15 12.10
N ALA A 131 -38.28 0.07 10.78
CA ALA A 131 -38.17 -1.02 9.82
C ALA A 131 -36.82 -1.74 9.87
N ALA A 132 -35.73 -1.03 10.20
CA ALA A 132 -34.45 -1.68 10.51
C ALA A 132 -34.60 -2.61 11.74
N ALA A 133 -35.32 -2.17 12.76
CA ALA A 133 -35.62 -3.01 13.92
C ALA A 133 -36.50 -4.23 13.58
N VAL A 134 -37.49 -4.06 12.69
CA VAL A 134 -38.28 -5.17 12.13
C VAL A 134 -37.37 -6.19 11.43
N LEU A 135 -36.43 -5.76 10.59
CA LEU A 135 -35.44 -6.65 9.94
C LEU A 135 -34.62 -7.45 10.95
N TYR A 136 -34.22 -6.82 12.05
CA TYR A 136 -33.48 -7.48 13.12
C TYR A 136 -34.34 -8.47 13.91
N ALA A 137 -35.65 -8.29 13.98
CA ALA A 137 -36.56 -9.19 14.68
C ALA A 137 -36.83 -10.52 13.94
N ARG A 138 -36.12 -10.80 12.83
CA ARG A 138 -36.32 -11.98 11.95
C ARG A 138 -37.78 -12.11 11.49
N PRO A 139 -38.25 -11.14 10.68
CA PRO A 139 -39.64 -11.07 10.26
C PRO A 139 -39.99 -12.18 9.26
N THR A 140 -41.25 -12.61 9.26
CA THR A 140 -41.84 -13.49 8.24
C THR A 140 -41.91 -12.77 6.89
N ALA A 141 -42.19 -13.51 5.81
CA ALA A 141 -42.34 -12.93 4.47
C ALA A 141 -43.45 -11.85 4.43
N GLU A 142 -44.56 -12.10 5.13
CA GLU A 142 -45.70 -11.18 5.22
C GLU A 142 -45.37 -9.90 6.01
N GLU A 143 -44.64 -10.03 7.13
CA GLU A 143 -44.19 -8.89 7.93
C GLU A 143 -43.17 -8.02 7.16
N LYS A 144 -42.33 -8.64 6.32
CA LYS A 144 -41.43 -7.92 5.40
C LYS A 144 -42.21 -7.15 4.33
N ARG A 145 -43.31 -7.72 3.81
CA ARG A 145 -44.20 -7.09 2.84
C ARG A 145 -44.89 -5.86 3.44
N GLN A 146 -45.50 -6.01 4.61
CA GLN A 146 -46.18 -4.90 5.31
C GLN A 146 -45.21 -3.76 5.65
N ALA A 147 -44.01 -4.08 6.15
CA ALA A 147 -42.99 -3.06 6.40
C ALA A 147 -42.59 -2.33 5.10
N ARG A 148 -42.49 -3.05 3.99
CA ARG A 148 -42.09 -2.47 2.70
C ARG A 148 -43.15 -1.54 2.13
N GLU A 149 -44.42 -1.90 2.17
CA GLU A 149 -45.53 -1.06 1.68
C GLU A 149 -45.55 0.30 2.37
N VAL A 150 -45.38 0.31 3.70
CA VAL A 150 -45.31 1.56 4.48
C VAL A 150 -44.08 2.39 4.08
N LEU A 151 -42.91 1.76 3.94
CA LEU A 151 -41.69 2.48 3.56
C LEU A 151 -41.77 3.04 2.13
N LEU A 152 -42.39 2.32 1.19
CA LEU A 152 -42.60 2.80 -0.18
C LEU A 152 -43.57 3.97 -0.24
N GLY A 153 -44.64 3.94 0.57
CA GLY A 153 -45.56 5.07 0.73
C GLY A 153 -44.86 6.32 1.25
N LEU A 154 -44.01 6.16 2.27
CA LEU A 154 -43.23 7.25 2.84
C LEU A 154 -42.17 7.78 1.87
N LEU A 155 -41.48 6.88 1.17
CA LEU A 155 -40.48 7.26 0.16
C LEU A 155 -41.10 8.05 -1.00
N ALA A 156 -42.38 7.83 -1.31
CA ALA A 156 -43.10 8.60 -2.32
C ALA A 156 -43.45 10.03 -1.91
N SER A 157 -43.54 10.30 -0.62
CA SER A 157 -43.73 11.65 -0.06
C SER A 157 -42.42 12.31 0.40
N GLU A 158 -41.32 11.57 0.44
CA GLU A 158 -40.06 12.03 1.03
C GLU A 158 -39.27 12.91 0.06
N THR A 159 -39.00 14.15 0.49
CA THR A 159 -38.24 15.14 -0.29
C THR A 159 -36.77 15.20 0.12
N ASP A 160 -36.42 14.69 1.32
CA ASP A 160 -35.04 14.62 1.78
C ASP A 160 -34.29 13.43 1.17
N GLY A 161 -33.27 13.73 0.36
CA GLY A 161 -32.49 12.72 -0.36
C GLY A 161 -31.72 11.74 0.54
N ARG A 162 -31.38 12.13 1.78
CA ARG A 162 -30.71 11.22 2.74
C ARG A 162 -31.72 10.24 3.34
N THR A 163 -32.85 10.73 3.82
CA THR A 163 -33.93 9.89 4.37
C THR A 163 -34.49 8.94 3.32
N ALA A 164 -34.69 9.41 2.08
CA ALA A 164 -35.07 8.57 0.95
C ALA A 164 -34.04 7.45 0.66
N ALA A 165 -32.74 7.73 0.77
CA ALA A 165 -31.69 6.74 0.59
C ALA A 165 -31.67 5.67 1.70
N GLU A 166 -31.90 6.07 2.95
CA GLU A 166 -31.99 5.17 4.10
C GLU A 166 -33.21 4.24 3.98
N LEU A 167 -34.38 4.80 3.64
CA LEU A 167 -35.60 4.05 3.36
C LEU A 167 -35.39 3.06 2.20
N ALA A 168 -34.80 3.49 1.07
CA ALA A 168 -34.50 2.64 -0.08
C ALA A 168 -33.56 1.47 0.25
N ASN A 169 -32.55 1.71 1.09
CA ASN A 169 -31.62 0.69 1.55
C ASN A 169 -32.35 -0.38 2.38
N ILE A 170 -33.23 0.03 3.29
CA ILE A 170 -34.02 -0.89 4.11
C ILE A 170 -35.01 -1.68 3.25
N VAL A 171 -35.69 -1.01 2.30
CA VAL A 171 -36.55 -1.66 1.31
C VAL A 171 -35.78 -2.74 0.53
N SER A 172 -34.55 -2.45 0.09
CA SER A 172 -33.69 -3.42 -0.58
C SER A 172 -33.40 -4.64 0.32
N ARG A 173 -33.04 -4.39 1.59
CA ARG A 173 -32.72 -5.46 2.56
C ARG A 173 -33.93 -6.31 2.99
N LEU A 174 -35.16 -5.80 2.83
CA LEU A 174 -36.39 -6.56 3.06
C LEU A 174 -36.63 -7.63 1.98
N GLY A 175 -35.84 -7.67 0.91
CA GLY A 175 -35.89 -8.69 -0.15
C GLY A 175 -37.08 -8.51 -1.10
N PRO A 176 -37.32 -9.43 -2.03
CA PRO A 176 -38.53 -9.47 -2.87
C PRO A 176 -39.80 -9.84 -2.06
N ALA A 177 -41.00 -9.54 -2.57
CA ALA A 177 -42.29 -10.04 -2.06
C ALA A 177 -42.90 -10.96 -3.12
N GLU A 178 -44.00 -11.66 -2.82
CA GLU A 178 -44.77 -12.35 -3.87
C GLU A 178 -45.24 -11.34 -4.95
N ASP A 179 -45.56 -10.10 -4.56
CA ASP A 179 -45.85 -8.97 -5.46
C ASP A 179 -44.59 -8.17 -5.87
N ASN A 180 -43.64 -8.85 -6.51
CA ASN A 180 -42.42 -8.23 -7.04
C ASN A 180 -42.70 -7.12 -8.07
N ARG A 181 -43.79 -7.23 -8.84
CA ARG A 181 -44.16 -6.28 -9.90
C ARG A 181 -44.49 -4.90 -9.35
N GLN A 182 -45.39 -4.81 -8.38
CA GLN A 182 -45.83 -3.53 -7.79
C GLN A 182 -44.70 -2.85 -7.01
N THR A 183 -43.83 -3.64 -6.37
CA THR A 183 -42.61 -3.14 -5.73
C THR A 183 -41.65 -2.54 -6.76
N CYS A 184 -41.39 -3.24 -7.88
CA CYS A 184 -40.59 -2.72 -9.00
C CYS A 184 -41.18 -1.44 -9.59
N ASP A 185 -42.47 -1.41 -9.90
CA ASP A 185 -43.15 -0.26 -10.50
C ASP A 185 -43.06 0.98 -9.60
N THR A 186 -43.25 0.78 -8.29
CA THR A 186 -43.14 1.87 -7.31
C THR A 186 -41.70 2.37 -7.21
N LEU A 187 -40.72 1.47 -7.15
CA LEU A 187 -39.30 1.85 -7.12
C LEU A 187 -38.86 2.56 -8.40
N LEU A 188 -39.35 2.17 -9.58
CA LEU A 188 -39.06 2.80 -10.87
C LEU A 188 -39.68 4.19 -10.98
N ARG A 189 -40.93 4.35 -10.56
CA ARG A 189 -41.59 5.67 -10.49
C ARG A 189 -40.83 6.63 -9.58
N LEU A 190 -40.30 6.11 -8.47
CA LEU A 190 -39.49 6.90 -7.55
C LEU A 190 -38.12 7.21 -8.14
N LEU A 191 -37.44 6.22 -8.71
CA LEU A 191 -36.15 6.40 -9.39
C LEU A 191 -36.21 7.45 -10.50
N THR A 192 -37.29 7.47 -11.28
CA THR A 192 -37.49 8.44 -12.37
C THR A 192 -37.83 9.84 -11.87
N ALA A 193 -38.43 9.96 -10.68
CA ALA A 193 -38.71 11.23 -10.02
C ALA A 193 -37.52 11.77 -9.20
N GLN A 194 -36.47 10.97 -8.96
CA GLN A 194 -35.34 11.39 -8.15
C GLN A 194 -34.35 12.28 -8.92
N SER A 195 -33.95 13.39 -8.28
CA SER A 195 -32.88 14.28 -8.73
C SER A 195 -31.51 13.95 -8.12
N HIS A 196 -31.50 13.13 -7.06
CA HIS A 196 -30.32 12.89 -6.23
C HIS A 196 -29.68 11.52 -6.53
N GLY A 197 -28.44 11.53 -7.03
CA GLY A 197 -27.70 10.33 -7.42
C GLY A 197 -27.51 9.30 -6.30
N HIS A 198 -27.46 9.71 -5.03
CA HIS A 198 -27.27 8.75 -3.94
C HIS A 198 -28.53 7.91 -3.65
N ALA A 199 -29.70 8.54 -3.59
CA ALA A 199 -30.98 7.85 -3.43
C ALA A 199 -31.27 6.95 -4.63
N ALA A 200 -30.98 7.43 -5.84
CA ALA A 200 -31.14 6.63 -7.06
C ALA A 200 -30.28 5.36 -7.08
N ALA A 201 -29.03 5.43 -6.58
CA ALA A 201 -28.16 4.25 -6.51
C ALA A 201 -28.71 3.16 -5.57
N TRP A 202 -29.42 3.53 -4.51
CA TRP A 202 -30.05 2.59 -3.58
C TRP A 202 -31.39 2.07 -4.11
N LEU A 203 -32.20 2.91 -4.72
CA LEU A 203 -33.43 2.49 -5.39
C LEU A 203 -33.13 1.50 -6.52
N ALA A 204 -32.06 1.71 -7.28
CA ALA A 204 -31.60 0.76 -8.27
C ALA A 204 -31.19 -0.59 -7.68
N ASP A 205 -30.56 -0.61 -6.50
CA ASP A 205 -30.29 -1.88 -5.78
C ASP A 205 -31.58 -2.58 -5.38
N GLY A 206 -32.60 -1.84 -4.95
CA GLY A 206 -33.94 -2.36 -4.67
C GLY A 206 -34.59 -2.96 -5.90
N VAL A 207 -34.53 -2.26 -7.04
CA VAL A 207 -35.02 -2.75 -8.34
C VAL A 207 -34.28 -4.02 -8.76
N ILE A 208 -32.95 -4.08 -8.65
CA ILE A 208 -32.15 -5.29 -8.97
C ILE A 208 -32.59 -6.48 -8.10
N GLN A 209 -32.81 -6.27 -6.81
CA GLN A 209 -33.18 -7.34 -5.87
C GLN A 209 -34.63 -7.82 -6.03
N ALA A 210 -35.51 -7.00 -6.60
CA ALA A 210 -36.91 -7.33 -6.83
C ALA A 210 -37.14 -8.22 -8.07
N GLY A 211 -36.09 -8.60 -8.81
CA GLY A 211 -36.19 -9.44 -10.01
C GLY A 211 -36.85 -8.70 -11.19
N PRO A 212 -36.23 -7.61 -11.68
CA PRO A 212 -36.85 -6.71 -12.63
C PRO A 212 -36.95 -7.35 -14.02
N THR A 213 -38.04 -7.06 -14.75
CA THR A 213 -38.17 -7.45 -16.16
C THR A 213 -37.22 -6.65 -17.06
N ALA A 214 -37.04 -7.06 -18.31
CA ALA A 214 -36.16 -6.36 -19.26
C ALA A 214 -36.56 -4.87 -19.45
N ASP A 215 -37.86 -4.56 -19.41
CA ASP A 215 -38.37 -3.19 -19.49
C ASP A 215 -38.10 -2.39 -18.21
N ASP A 216 -38.26 -3.02 -17.05
CA ASP A 216 -37.92 -2.42 -15.74
C ASP A 216 -36.42 -2.09 -15.67
N GLN A 217 -35.57 -3.01 -16.16
CA GLN A 217 -34.14 -2.79 -16.27
C GLN A 217 -33.81 -1.66 -17.25
N ARG A 218 -34.54 -1.54 -18.38
CA ARG A 218 -34.37 -0.43 -19.34
C ARG A 218 -34.74 0.91 -18.69
N GLN A 219 -35.87 0.99 -17.99
CA GLN A 219 -36.30 2.21 -17.30
C GLN A 219 -35.32 2.60 -16.18
N ALA A 220 -34.87 1.63 -15.39
CA ALA A 220 -33.90 1.86 -14.33
C ALA A 220 -32.57 2.39 -14.88
N ARG A 221 -32.06 1.79 -15.97
CA ARG A 221 -30.86 2.27 -16.65
C ARG A 221 -31.03 3.68 -17.19
N GLY A 222 -32.13 3.99 -17.86
CA GLY A 222 -32.39 5.32 -18.42
C GLY A 222 -32.40 6.42 -17.36
N ALA A 223 -33.00 6.17 -16.19
CA ALA A 223 -32.98 7.11 -15.08
C ALA A 223 -31.57 7.28 -14.48
N LEU A 224 -30.83 6.18 -14.29
CA LEU A 224 -29.45 6.22 -13.78
C LEU A 224 -28.49 6.93 -14.74
N LEU A 225 -28.62 6.72 -16.05
CA LEU A 225 -27.78 7.37 -17.07
C LEU A 225 -28.06 8.87 -17.15
N ARG A 226 -29.33 9.28 -17.05
CA ARG A 226 -29.69 10.71 -16.96
C ARG A 226 -29.08 11.37 -15.73
N LEU A 227 -29.14 10.70 -14.59
CA LEU A 227 -28.51 11.19 -13.36
C LEU A 227 -27.00 11.21 -13.44
N LEU A 228 -26.40 10.19 -14.06
CA LEU A 228 -24.95 10.09 -14.28
C LEU A 228 -24.43 11.23 -15.16
N ALA A 229 -25.14 11.58 -16.23
CA ALA A 229 -24.78 12.68 -17.13
C ALA A 229 -24.78 14.06 -16.44
N GLY A 230 -25.58 14.22 -15.36
CA GLY A 230 -25.63 15.45 -14.57
C GLY A 230 -24.76 15.43 -13.30
N GLN A 231 -24.02 14.36 -13.01
CA GLN A 231 -23.15 14.34 -11.83
C GLN A 231 -21.86 15.13 -12.08
N THR A 232 -21.40 15.84 -11.06
CA THR A 232 -20.07 16.48 -11.00
C THR A 232 -19.12 15.73 -10.05
N ASP A 233 -19.66 14.87 -9.19
CA ASP A 233 -18.95 14.13 -8.16
C ASP A 233 -18.57 12.73 -8.65
N GLY A 234 -17.26 12.49 -8.77
CA GLY A 234 -16.72 11.24 -9.32
C GLY A 234 -17.07 9.99 -8.50
N HIS A 235 -17.18 10.09 -7.17
CA HIS A 235 -17.58 8.94 -6.34
C HIS A 235 -19.05 8.58 -6.54
N LYS A 236 -19.92 9.60 -6.63
CA LYS A 236 -21.35 9.37 -6.94
C LYS A 236 -21.51 8.76 -8.33
N ALA A 237 -20.77 9.26 -9.32
CA ALA A 237 -20.79 8.73 -10.67
C ALA A 237 -20.27 7.28 -10.74
N ALA A 238 -19.17 6.96 -10.06
CA ALA A 238 -18.63 5.60 -10.01
C ALA A 238 -19.62 4.60 -9.38
N ARG A 239 -20.36 5.03 -8.35
CA ARG A 239 -21.44 4.24 -7.74
C ARG A 239 -22.60 4.03 -8.70
N LEU A 240 -23.10 5.07 -9.35
CA LEU A 240 -24.19 4.99 -10.34
C LEU A 240 -23.82 4.05 -11.50
N ALA A 241 -22.63 4.21 -12.08
CA ALA A 241 -22.14 3.33 -13.15
C ALA A 241 -22.01 1.87 -12.70
N SER A 242 -21.64 1.62 -11.44
CA SER A 242 -21.61 0.27 -10.87
C SER A 242 -23.00 -0.37 -10.75
N ARG A 243 -24.08 0.42 -10.71
CA ARG A 243 -25.46 -0.09 -10.71
C ARG A 243 -25.94 -0.33 -12.14
N VAL A 244 -25.62 0.58 -13.05
CA VAL A 244 -25.87 0.39 -14.50
C VAL A 244 -25.23 -0.92 -14.99
N SER A 245 -24.01 -1.24 -14.55
CA SER A 245 -23.34 -2.50 -14.93
C SER A 245 -24.01 -3.78 -14.41
N ARG A 246 -24.94 -3.67 -13.45
CA ARG A 246 -25.67 -4.81 -12.86
C ARG A 246 -27.08 -4.97 -13.45
N LEU A 247 -27.56 -4.01 -14.24
CA LEU A 247 -28.89 -3.99 -14.85
C LEU A 247 -28.88 -4.46 -16.32
N ASP A 248 -28.02 -5.43 -16.64
CA ASP A 248 -27.81 -5.95 -18.00
C ASP A 248 -27.73 -4.86 -19.09
N PRO A 249 -26.69 -4.01 -19.06
CA PRO A 249 -26.60 -2.83 -19.92
C PRO A 249 -26.41 -3.20 -21.40
N THR A 250 -27.16 -2.53 -22.28
CA THR A 250 -26.97 -2.64 -23.73
C THR A 250 -25.66 -1.97 -24.14
N ALA A 251 -25.21 -2.18 -25.38
CA ALA A 251 -24.05 -1.49 -25.92
C ALA A 251 -24.16 0.04 -25.83
N GLU A 252 -25.38 0.57 -26.02
CA GLU A 252 -25.67 2.01 -25.93
C GLU A 252 -25.62 2.51 -24.48
N ASP A 253 -26.17 1.76 -23.52
CA ASP A 253 -26.08 2.11 -22.09
C ASP A 253 -24.62 2.13 -21.61
N LYS A 254 -23.83 1.13 -22.04
CA LYS A 254 -22.39 1.10 -21.76
C LYS A 254 -21.70 2.32 -22.36
N ARG A 255 -22.03 2.70 -23.61
CA ARG A 255 -21.47 3.90 -24.27
C ARG A 255 -21.81 5.18 -23.51
N GLN A 256 -23.06 5.38 -23.12
CA GLN A 256 -23.49 6.56 -22.36
C GLN A 256 -22.83 6.61 -20.98
N ALA A 257 -22.76 5.48 -20.28
CA ALA A 257 -22.07 5.40 -19.00
C ALA A 257 -20.57 5.71 -19.13
N ARG A 258 -19.89 5.17 -20.15
CA ARG A 258 -18.47 5.48 -20.42
C ARG A 258 -18.27 6.95 -20.74
N HIS A 259 -19.12 7.55 -21.58
CA HIS A 259 -19.02 8.95 -21.95
C HIS A 259 -19.10 9.87 -20.71
N ALA A 260 -20.08 9.66 -19.83
CA ALA A 260 -20.21 10.44 -18.60
C ALA A 260 -19.03 10.23 -17.63
N LEU A 261 -18.54 8.99 -17.48
CA LEU A 261 -17.38 8.71 -16.64
C LEU A 261 -16.08 9.32 -17.19
N LEU A 262 -15.88 9.33 -18.52
CA LEU A 262 -14.72 9.92 -19.17
C LEU A 262 -14.73 11.45 -19.08
N ALA A 263 -15.90 12.08 -19.24
CA ALA A 263 -16.08 13.51 -19.03
C ALA A 263 -15.71 13.90 -17.58
N LEU A 264 -16.15 13.11 -16.61
CA LEU A 264 -15.78 13.32 -15.21
C LEU A 264 -14.30 13.07 -14.94
N LEU A 265 -13.73 12.02 -15.50
CA LEU A 265 -12.32 11.68 -15.37
C LEU A 265 -11.41 12.80 -15.88
N ALA A 266 -11.76 13.42 -17.01
CA ALA A 266 -11.02 14.53 -17.60
C ALA A 266 -10.98 15.78 -16.70
N GLY A 267 -11.99 15.96 -15.84
CA GLY A 267 -12.09 17.08 -14.89
C GLY A 267 -11.64 16.75 -13.46
N GLN A 268 -11.18 15.52 -13.18
CA GLN A 268 -10.72 15.18 -11.83
C GLN A 268 -9.34 15.76 -11.54
N THR A 269 -9.13 16.13 -10.28
CA THR A 269 -7.81 16.45 -9.71
C THR A 269 -7.35 15.40 -8.71
N ASP A 270 -8.29 14.64 -8.13
CA ASP A 270 -8.01 13.56 -7.18
C ASP A 270 -7.67 12.25 -7.92
N GLY A 271 -6.45 11.77 -7.74
CA GLY A 271 -5.96 10.53 -8.35
C GLY A 271 -6.71 9.28 -7.88
N GLN A 272 -7.21 9.22 -6.64
CA GLN A 272 -7.98 8.07 -6.13
C GLN A 272 -9.36 7.99 -6.80
N VAL A 273 -10.03 9.13 -6.94
CA VAL A 273 -11.32 9.22 -7.65
C VAL A 273 -11.13 8.82 -9.11
N ALA A 274 -10.07 9.33 -9.75
CA ALA A 274 -9.74 8.99 -11.13
C ALA A 274 -9.44 7.49 -11.32
N LEU A 275 -8.72 6.86 -10.38
CA LEU A 275 -8.48 5.42 -10.38
C LEU A 275 -9.79 4.64 -10.26
N GLU A 276 -10.74 5.09 -9.43
CA GLU A 276 -12.05 4.46 -9.32
C GLU A 276 -12.84 4.60 -10.63
N LEU A 277 -12.89 5.79 -11.22
CA LEU A 277 -13.57 6.05 -12.49
C LEU A 277 -12.98 5.20 -13.62
N ALA A 278 -11.65 5.14 -13.76
CA ALA A 278 -10.98 4.30 -14.77
C ALA A 278 -11.23 2.80 -14.54
N ARG A 279 -11.29 2.34 -13.28
CA ARG A 279 -11.72 0.97 -12.93
C ARG A 279 -13.15 0.67 -13.38
N ARG A 280 -14.04 1.67 -13.39
CA ARG A 280 -15.42 1.50 -13.89
C ARG A 280 -15.47 1.50 -15.41
N VAL A 281 -14.76 2.40 -16.08
CA VAL A 281 -14.68 2.45 -17.55
C VAL A 281 -14.18 1.12 -18.12
N THR A 282 -13.15 0.52 -17.50
CA THR A 282 -12.63 -0.80 -17.92
C THR A 282 -13.61 -1.96 -17.78
N ARG A 283 -14.57 -1.87 -16.85
CA ARG A 283 -15.63 -2.89 -16.68
C ARG A 283 -16.80 -2.74 -17.65
N LEU A 284 -16.88 -1.62 -18.37
CA LEU A 284 -17.95 -1.32 -19.31
C LEU A 284 -17.55 -1.62 -20.76
N ASP A 285 -16.58 -2.51 -20.99
CA ASP A 285 -16.06 -2.87 -22.32
C ASP A 285 -15.65 -1.65 -23.16
N PRO A 286 -14.57 -0.94 -22.78
CA PRO A 286 -14.18 0.30 -23.43
C PRO A 286 -13.68 0.07 -24.87
N THR A 287 -14.07 0.96 -25.77
CA THR A 287 -13.53 1.02 -27.14
C THR A 287 -12.09 1.54 -27.13
N ALA A 288 -11.39 1.45 -28.26
CA ALA A 288 -10.05 2.01 -28.39
C ALA A 288 -10.01 3.53 -28.09
N GLU A 289 -11.06 4.25 -28.49
CA GLU A 289 -11.20 5.69 -28.21
C GLU A 289 -11.44 5.96 -26.72
N ASP A 290 -12.30 5.15 -26.06
CA ASP A 290 -12.53 5.26 -24.61
C ASP A 290 -11.22 5.01 -23.83
N LYS A 291 -10.42 4.01 -24.25
CA LYS A 291 -9.10 3.73 -23.67
C LYS A 291 -8.14 4.89 -23.90
N ARG A 292 -8.16 5.53 -25.08
CA ARG A 292 -7.33 6.71 -25.40
C ARG A 292 -7.68 7.90 -24.50
N GLN A 293 -8.97 8.21 -24.35
CA GLN A 293 -9.45 9.29 -23.49
C GLN A 293 -9.12 9.03 -22.02
N ALA A 294 -9.33 7.80 -21.55
CA ALA A 294 -8.97 7.41 -20.18
C ALA A 294 -7.46 7.57 -19.93
N ARG A 295 -6.60 7.11 -20.85
CA ARG A 295 -5.15 7.29 -20.75
C ARG A 295 -4.76 8.76 -20.71
N HIS A 296 -5.34 9.59 -21.59
CA HIS A 296 -5.03 11.01 -21.64
C HIS A 296 -5.32 11.71 -20.30
N ALA A 297 -6.48 11.45 -19.72
CA ALA A 297 -6.85 12.01 -18.42
C ALA A 297 -5.96 11.48 -17.28
N LEU A 298 -5.65 10.19 -17.26
CA LEU A 298 -4.76 9.60 -16.24
C LEU A 298 -3.32 10.13 -16.35
N LEU A 299 -2.81 10.37 -17.56
CA LEU A 299 -1.49 10.96 -17.79
C LEU A 299 -1.44 12.42 -17.35
N ALA A 300 -2.49 13.20 -17.63
CA ALA A 300 -2.60 14.58 -17.16
C ALA A 300 -2.60 14.65 -15.63
N LEU A 301 -3.33 13.73 -14.97
CA LEU A 301 -3.31 13.59 -13.52
C LEU A 301 -1.96 13.16 -12.97
N LEU A 302 -1.31 12.18 -13.60
CA LEU A 302 0.02 11.70 -13.22
C LEU A 302 1.06 12.83 -13.26
N ALA A 303 1.00 13.68 -14.28
CA ALA A 303 1.86 14.87 -14.40
C ALA A 303 1.60 15.94 -13.33
N GLY A 304 0.48 15.86 -12.60
CA GLY A 304 0.17 16.75 -11.47
C GLY A 304 0.35 16.10 -10.09
N GLN A 305 0.65 14.79 -10.01
CA GLN A 305 0.76 14.11 -8.72
C GLN A 305 2.05 14.49 -7.98
N THR A 306 1.95 14.45 -6.66
CA THR A 306 3.08 14.52 -5.70
C THR A 306 3.21 13.23 -4.87
N ASP A 307 2.17 12.41 -4.79
CA ASP A 307 2.17 11.15 -4.07
C ASP A 307 2.66 9.99 -4.97
N GLY A 308 3.80 9.39 -4.60
CA GLY A 308 4.41 8.28 -5.32
C GLY A 308 3.56 6.99 -5.36
N GLN A 309 2.75 6.69 -4.34
CA GLN A 309 1.85 5.53 -4.35
C GLN A 309 0.69 5.73 -5.32
N VAL A 310 0.07 6.92 -5.30
CA VAL A 310 -1.01 7.26 -6.24
C VAL A 310 -0.47 7.23 -7.67
N ALA A 311 0.71 7.79 -7.91
CA ALA A 311 1.37 7.77 -9.20
C ALA A 311 1.67 6.35 -9.70
N LEU A 312 2.15 5.47 -8.83
CA LEU A 312 2.40 4.06 -9.17
C LEU A 312 1.11 3.33 -9.58
N GLU A 313 0.03 3.56 -8.85
CA GLU A 313 -1.27 2.97 -9.19
C GLU A 313 -1.85 3.56 -10.49
N LEU A 314 -1.66 4.86 -10.75
CA LEU A 314 -2.05 5.49 -12.02
C LEU A 314 -1.26 4.89 -13.19
N ALA A 315 0.07 4.73 -13.05
CA ALA A 315 0.91 4.09 -14.07
C ALA A 315 0.49 2.63 -14.34
N ARG A 316 0.18 1.86 -13.29
CA ARG A 316 -0.39 0.50 -13.39
C ARG A 316 -1.73 0.47 -14.12
N ARG A 317 -2.51 1.56 -14.07
CA ARG A 317 -3.78 1.66 -14.81
C ARG A 317 -3.57 2.04 -16.26
N VAL A 318 -2.68 2.98 -16.56
CA VAL A 318 -2.32 3.35 -17.94
C VAL A 318 -1.84 2.12 -18.71
N THR A 319 -1.04 1.26 -18.10
CA THR A 319 -0.55 0.02 -18.75
C THR A 319 -1.62 -1.04 -19.01
N ARG A 320 -2.73 -1.02 -18.27
CA ARG A 320 -3.89 -1.91 -18.53
C ARG A 320 -4.82 -1.38 -19.62
N LEU A 321 -4.59 -0.16 -20.13
CA LEU A 321 -5.42 0.49 -21.14
C LEU A 321 -4.77 0.47 -22.54
N ASP A 322 -3.93 -0.53 -22.82
CA ASP A 322 -3.18 -0.69 -24.08
C ASP A 322 -2.39 0.58 -24.46
N PRO A 323 -1.37 0.96 -23.66
CA PRO A 323 -0.62 2.20 -23.87
C PRO A 323 0.17 2.16 -25.18
N THR A 324 0.25 3.32 -25.85
CA THR A 324 1.19 3.52 -26.97
C THR A 324 2.60 3.75 -26.43
N ALA A 325 3.62 3.68 -27.30
CA ALA A 325 5.00 4.02 -26.92
C ALA A 325 5.11 5.43 -26.32
N GLU A 326 4.36 6.39 -26.87
CA GLU A 326 4.29 7.77 -26.35
C GLU A 326 3.67 7.84 -24.95
N ASP A 327 2.61 7.07 -24.69
CA ASP A 327 2.01 7.01 -23.34
C ASP A 327 2.98 6.42 -22.32
N GLN A 328 3.77 5.41 -22.72
CA GLN A 328 4.79 4.81 -21.87
C GLN A 328 5.91 5.82 -21.55
N ARG A 329 6.37 6.58 -22.54
CA ARG A 329 7.34 7.68 -22.37
C ARG A 329 6.83 8.75 -21.40
N ARG A 330 5.61 9.25 -21.59
CA ARG A 330 5.00 10.25 -20.68
C ARG A 330 4.81 9.73 -19.27
N THR A 331 4.40 8.46 -19.13
CA THR A 331 4.26 7.82 -17.83
C THR A 331 5.63 7.78 -17.14
N ARG A 332 6.65 7.29 -17.82
CA ARG A 332 8.03 7.21 -17.33
C ARG A 332 8.54 8.58 -16.89
N ASP A 333 8.43 9.60 -17.73
CA ASP A 333 8.92 10.96 -17.41
C ASP A 333 8.25 11.52 -16.16
N SER A 334 6.95 11.26 -15.99
CA SER A 334 6.22 11.67 -14.80
C SER A 334 6.69 10.92 -13.55
N LEU A 335 6.96 9.61 -13.64
CA LEU A 335 7.50 8.81 -12.54
C LEU A 335 8.92 9.25 -12.16
N LEU A 336 9.78 9.56 -13.14
CA LEU A 336 11.14 10.04 -12.91
C LEU A 336 11.15 11.41 -12.20
N ARG A 337 10.27 12.33 -12.59
CA ARG A 337 10.12 13.63 -11.92
C ARG A 337 9.66 13.48 -10.47
N LEU A 338 8.75 12.54 -10.22
CA LEU A 338 8.29 12.21 -8.87
C LEU A 338 9.39 11.58 -8.01
N LEU A 339 10.29 10.79 -8.62
CA LEU A 339 11.36 10.14 -7.89
C LEU A 339 12.24 11.14 -7.12
N GLY A 340 12.51 12.31 -7.70
CA GLY A 340 13.29 13.36 -7.05
C GLY A 340 12.64 13.97 -5.79
N HIS A 341 11.38 13.63 -5.49
CA HIS A 341 10.62 14.15 -4.36
C HIS A 341 10.08 13.04 -3.44
N THR A 342 10.47 11.78 -3.67
CA THR A 342 9.83 10.61 -3.05
C THR A 342 10.82 9.77 -2.24
N ASP A 343 10.42 9.37 -1.02
CA ASP A 343 11.27 8.58 -0.12
C ASP A 343 11.35 7.07 -0.49
N GLY A 344 12.37 6.42 0.07
CA GLY A 344 12.90 5.08 -0.24
C GLY A 344 11.95 3.98 -0.77
N PRO A 345 10.99 3.48 0.03
CA PRO A 345 10.22 2.29 -0.35
C PRO A 345 9.33 2.52 -1.58
N THR A 346 8.81 3.73 -1.75
CA THR A 346 8.08 4.16 -2.94
C THR A 346 8.99 4.35 -4.14
N ALA A 347 10.18 4.92 -3.93
CA ALA A 347 11.16 5.13 -4.99
C ALA A 347 11.59 3.82 -5.67
N ALA A 348 11.76 2.72 -4.92
CA ALA A 348 12.06 1.42 -5.50
C ALA A 348 10.96 0.90 -6.45
N GLY A 349 9.70 1.10 -6.07
CA GLY A 349 8.56 0.80 -6.94
C GLY A 349 8.56 1.64 -8.21
N LEU A 350 8.84 2.95 -8.08
CA LEU A 350 8.91 3.91 -9.19
C LEU A 350 10.05 3.58 -10.17
N VAL A 351 11.28 3.31 -9.67
CA VAL A 351 12.41 2.90 -10.52
C VAL A 351 12.10 1.60 -11.25
N SER A 352 11.58 0.59 -10.55
CA SER A 352 11.25 -0.69 -11.17
C SER A 352 10.24 -0.54 -12.30
N TRP A 353 9.24 0.33 -12.14
CA TRP A 353 8.27 0.65 -13.19
C TRP A 353 8.87 1.47 -14.33
N ALA A 354 9.69 2.48 -14.04
CA ALA A 354 10.37 3.27 -15.07
C ALA A 354 11.27 2.37 -15.95
N VAL A 355 12.00 1.43 -15.34
CA VAL A 355 12.82 0.44 -16.06
C VAL A 355 11.96 -0.51 -16.90
N GLN A 356 10.80 -0.95 -16.40
CA GLN A 356 9.88 -1.79 -17.18
C GLN A 356 9.28 -1.06 -18.39
N LEU A 357 9.04 0.24 -18.27
CA LEU A 357 8.50 1.08 -19.34
C LEU A 357 9.57 1.45 -20.39
N ALA A 358 10.86 1.33 -20.07
CA ALA A 358 11.98 1.55 -21.00
C ALA A 358 12.18 0.33 -21.94
N ALA A 359 11.14 -0.03 -22.70
CA ALA A 359 11.16 -1.21 -23.55
C ALA A 359 11.95 -1.02 -24.85
N THR A 360 12.14 0.21 -25.32
CA THR A 360 12.87 0.48 -26.56
C THR A 360 14.34 0.83 -26.30
N ALA A 361 15.21 0.54 -27.28
CA ALA A 361 16.63 0.90 -27.23
C ALA A 361 16.87 2.42 -27.14
N GLU A 362 15.91 3.24 -27.58
CA GLU A 362 15.97 4.70 -27.45
C GLU A 362 15.57 5.18 -26.04
N ASP A 363 14.64 4.49 -25.38
CA ASP A 363 14.14 4.89 -24.06
C ASP A 363 15.10 4.50 -22.92
N GLN A 364 15.90 3.45 -23.10
CA GLN A 364 16.90 3.00 -22.14
C GLN A 364 17.94 4.08 -21.78
N PRO A 365 18.68 4.70 -22.73
CA PRO A 365 19.67 5.71 -22.41
C PRO A 365 19.05 6.96 -21.77
N GLN A 366 17.85 7.36 -22.18
CA GLN A 366 17.14 8.50 -21.59
C GLN A 366 16.77 8.23 -20.12
N THR A 367 16.31 7.00 -19.83
CA THR A 367 15.99 6.59 -18.45
C THR A 367 17.27 6.53 -17.62
N SER A 368 18.35 5.98 -18.16
CA SER A 368 19.64 5.94 -17.48
C SER A 368 20.20 7.33 -17.19
N ASP A 369 20.13 8.26 -18.14
CA ASP A 369 20.56 9.66 -17.96
C ASP A 369 19.78 10.36 -16.83
N ALA A 370 18.46 10.15 -16.77
CA ALA A 370 17.63 10.68 -15.68
C ALA A 370 17.99 10.07 -14.32
N LEU A 371 18.20 8.76 -14.25
CA LEU A 371 18.63 8.07 -13.01
C LEU A 371 20.04 8.52 -12.57
N LEU A 372 20.94 8.77 -13.52
CA LEU A 372 22.29 9.30 -13.24
C LEU A 372 22.24 10.72 -12.69
N ARG A 373 21.39 11.61 -13.24
CA ARG A 373 21.17 12.95 -12.67
C ARG A 373 20.64 12.87 -11.25
N LEU A 374 19.64 12.02 -11.00
CA LEU A 374 19.07 11.83 -9.67
C LEU A 374 20.10 11.28 -8.67
N LEU A 375 20.96 10.36 -9.12
CA LEU A 375 22.06 9.85 -8.31
C LEU A 375 23.15 10.90 -8.05
N ALA A 376 23.42 11.80 -9.00
CA ALA A 376 24.30 12.94 -8.81
C ALA A 376 23.77 13.92 -7.76
N ASP A 377 22.46 14.19 -7.79
CA ASP A 377 21.79 15.09 -6.85
C ASP A 377 21.63 14.47 -5.45
N HIS A 378 21.59 13.14 -5.36
CA HIS A 378 21.35 12.38 -4.10
C HIS A 378 22.46 11.34 -3.86
N ALA A 379 23.72 11.76 -3.96
CA ALA A 379 24.89 10.89 -3.86
C ALA A 379 25.03 10.17 -2.50
N ASP A 380 24.40 10.69 -1.43
CA ASP A 380 24.53 10.20 -0.05
C ASP A 380 23.22 9.65 0.55
N GLY A 381 22.32 9.14 -0.31
CA GLY A 381 20.97 8.70 0.09
C GLY A 381 20.75 7.18 0.06
N PRO A 382 19.72 6.67 0.76
CA PRO A 382 19.32 5.26 0.69
C PRO A 382 18.83 4.83 -0.71
N LEU A 383 18.69 5.78 -1.63
CA LEU A 383 18.27 5.58 -3.01
C LEU A 383 19.41 5.09 -3.91
N VAL A 384 20.68 5.23 -3.51
CA VAL A 384 21.85 4.87 -4.34
C VAL A 384 21.74 3.41 -4.82
N SER A 385 21.54 2.46 -3.91
CA SER A 385 21.37 1.04 -4.24
C SER A 385 20.21 0.76 -5.22
N VAL A 386 19.08 1.45 -5.06
CA VAL A 386 17.89 1.30 -5.91
C VAL A 386 18.15 1.86 -7.31
N LEU A 387 18.77 3.05 -7.39
CA LEU A 387 19.13 3.71 -8.63
C LEU A 387 20.18 2.90 -9.41
N LEU A 388 21.21 2.41 -8.72
CA LEU A 388 22.24 1.55 -9.31
C LEU A 388 21.64 0.24 -9.83
N GLY A 389 20.75 -0.40 -9.07
CA GLY A 389 20.03 -1.59 -9.52
C GLY A 389 19.20 -1.33 -10.79
N GLY A 390 18.58 -0.15 -10.90
CA GLY A 390 17.86 0.28 -12.10
C GLY A 390 18.79 0.50 -13.30
N LEU A 391 19.91 1.20 -13.10
CA LEU A 391 20.93 1.46 -14.11
C LEU A 391 21.54 0.17 -14.67
N LEU A 392 21.89 -0.78 -13.80
CA LEU A 392 22.42 -2.08 -14.20
C LEU A 392 21.43 -2.87 -15.06
N ARG A 393 20.11 -2.78 -14.77
CA ARG A 393 19.07 -3.44 -15.57
C ARG A 393 18.85 -2.78 -16.93
N LEU A 394 19.06 -1.46 -17.03
CA LEU A 394 18.93 -0.71 -18.29
C LEU A 394 20.17 -0.86 -19.18
N ALA A 395 21.34 -1.05 -18.60
CA ALA A 395 22.61 -1.23 -19.29
C ALA A 395 22.74 -2.62 -19.94
N THR A 396 21.85 -2.91 -20.89
CA THR A 396 21.80 -4.19 -21.62
C THR A 396 22.79 -4.23 -22.79
N THR A 397 23.16 -3.08 -23.34
CA THR A 397 24.10 -2.95 -24.46
C THR A 397 25.50 -2.60 -23.97
N ALA A 398 26.54 -3.02 -24.70
CA ALA A 398 27.92 -2.70 -24.35
C ALA A 398 28.19 -1.17 -24.32
N GLU A 399 27.55 -0.43 -25.24
CA GLU A 399 27.65 1.04 -25.25
C GLU A 399 26.93 1.68 -24.06
N GLY A 400 25.72 1.22 -23.72
CA GLY A 400 25.00 1.68 -22.54
C GLY A 400 25.74 1.36 -21.23
N GLN A 401 26.40 0.20 -21.16
CA GLN A 401 27.26 -0.19 -20.04
C GLN A 401 28.46 0.75 -19.91
N ARG A 402 29.14 1.05 -21.02
CA ARG A 402 30.27 1.99 -21.04
C ARG A 402 29.84 3.40 -20.62
N GLN A 403 28.74 3.91 -21.15
CA GLN A 403 28.23 5.24 -20.81
C GLN A 403 27.89 5.34 -19.32
N THR A 404 27.19 4.33 -18.80
CA THR A 404 26.84 4.28 -17.38
C THR A 404 28.10 4.19 -16.51
N CYS A 405 29.06 3.32 -16.88
CA CYS A 405 30.34 3.17 -16.17
C CYS A 405 31.11 4.50 -16.11
N ASN A 406 31.22 5.22 -17.23
CA ASN A 406 31.91 6.50 -17.29
C ASN A 406 31.23 7.57 -16.41
N ALA A 407 29.90 7.60 -16.38
CA ALA A 407 29.16 8.51 -15.52
C ALA A 407 29.38 8.21 -14.03
N LEU A 408 29.36 6.92 -13.63
CA LEU A 408 29.66 6.51 -12.25
C LEU A 408 31.09 6.85 -11.84
N LEU A 409 32.06 6.70 -12.74
CA LEU A 409 33.45 7.14 -12.50
C LEU A 409 33.55 8.67 -12.33
N GLY A 410 32.78 9.43 -13.11
CA GLY A 410 32.65 10.88 -12.94
C GLY A 410 32.09 11.26 -11.56
N LEU A 411 31.07 10.55 -11.09
CA LEU A 411 30.48 10.76 -9.76
C LEU A 411 31.46 10.44 -8.63
N LEU A 412 32.19 9.32 -8.73
CA LEU A 412 33.28 8.98 -7.80
C LEU A 412 34.36 10.07 -7.79
N SER A 413 34.69 10.66 -8.95
CA SER A 413 35.69 11.72 -9.04
C SER A 413 35.26 13.05 -8.43
N ALA A 414 33.95 13.29 -8.33
CA ALA A 414 33.42 14.48 -7.69
C ALA A 414 33.62 14.46 -6.17
N GLY A 415 33.90 13.30 -5.56
CA GLY A 415 34.29 13.17 -4.15
C GLY A 415 33.16 13.39 -3.14
N HIS A 416 31.90 13.35 -3.58
CA HIS A 416 30.74 13.59 -2.73
C HIS A 416 30.30 12.35 -1.96
N ALA A 417 30.72 11.14 -2.36
CA ALA A 417 30.24 9.88 -1.79
C ALA A 417 31.03 9.43 -0.56
N GLY A 418 30.31 8.99 0.47
CA GLY A 418 30.88 8.26 1.60
C GLY A 418 31.50 6.90 1.21
N ALA A 419 32.13 6.22 2.18
CA ALA A 419 32.80 4.94 1.93
C ALA A 419 31.84 3.80 1.54
N CYS A 420 30.64 3.76 2.13
CA CYS A 420 29.64 2.75 1.79
C CYS A 420 29.11 2.94 0.37
N GLU A 421 28.81 4.18 0.01
CA GLU A 421 28.33 4.60 -1.30
C GLU A 421 29.41 4.37 -2.36
N THR A 422 30.67 4.67 -2.04
CA THR A 422 31.83 4.32 -2.87
C THR A 422 31.89 2.82 -3.15
N ALA A 423 31.66 1.97 -2.15
CA ALA A 423 31.67 0.52 -2.34
C ALA A 423 30.59 0.08 -3.34
N GLU A 424 29.37 0.61 -3.22
CA GLU A 424 28.26 0.32 -4.15
C GLU A 424 28.56 0.80 -5.57
N LEU A 425 29.08 2.03 -5.71
CA LEU A 425 29.48 2.61 -7.00
C LEU A 425 30.60 1.81 -7.67
N VAL A 426 31.63 1.43 -6.90
CA VAL A 426 32.74 0.61 -7.41
C VAL A 426 32.25 -0.78 -7.84
N ALA A 427 31.37 -1.42 -7.06
CA ALA A 427 30.79 -2.70 -7.43
C ALA A 427 29.98 -2.62 -8.74
N ALA A 428 29.23 -1.53 -8.93
CA ALA A 428 28.50 -1.27 -10.17
C ALA A 428 29.45 -1.04 -11.36
N VAL A 429 30.52 -0.25 -11.19
CA VAL A 429 31.56 -0.03 -12.21
C VAL A 429 32.21 -1.35 -12.64
N VAL A 430 32.57 -2.21 -11.68
CA VAL A 430 33.13 -3.54 -11.96
C VAL A 430 32.16 -4.41 -12.75
N SER A 431 30.87 -4.36 -12.40
CA SER A 431 29.82 -5.13 -13.06
C SER A 431 29.54 -4.65 -14.50
N LEU A 432 29.65 -3.35 -14.75
CA LEU A 432 29.44 -2.73 -16.06
C LEU A 432 30.65 -2.87 -17.00
N ALA A 433 31.85 -3.08 -16.47
CA ALA A 433 33.08 -3.22 -17.26
C ALA A 433 33.13 -4.60 -17.97
N ALA A 434 32.38 -4.74 -19.06
CA ALA A 434 32.23 -6.00 -19.78
C ALA A 434 33.48 -6.38 -20.58
N THR A 435 34.07 -5.43 -21.32
CA THR A 435 35.22 -5.72 -22.19
C THR A 435 36.56 -5.47 -21.52
N ALA A 436 37.64 -6.07 -22.03
CA ALA A 436 38.99 -5.80 -21.55
C ALA A 436 39.37 -4.32 -21.66
N ARG A 437 38.88 -3.62 -22.69
CA ARG A 437 39.07 -2.18 -22.87
C ARG A 437 38.36 -1.38 -21.78
N ASP A 438 37.11 -1.72 -21.49
CA ASP A 438 36.31 -1.04 -20.46
C ASP A 438 36.91 -1.29 -19.06
N LYS A 439 37.36 -2.52 -18.78
CA LYS A 439 38.09 -2.86 -17.55
C LYS A 439 39.38 -2.05 -17.41
N ARG A 440 40.18 -1.92 -18.48
CA ARG A 440 41.40 -1.10 -18.49
C ARG A 440 41.10 0.37 -18.19
N HIS A 441 40.04 0.91 -18.80
CA HIS A 441 39.62 2.29 -18.59
C HIS A 441 39.16 2.53 -17.15
N ALA A 442 38.26 1.69 -16.63
CA ALA A 442 37.78 1.76 -15.26
C ALA A 442 38.93 1.61 -14.25
N LEU A 443 39.84 0.67 -14.50
CA LEU A 443 41.02 0.47 -13.65
C LEU A 443 41.93 1.71 -13.63
N GLY A 444 42.18 2.34 -14.78
CA GLY A 444 42.96 3.57 -14.85
C GLY A 444 42.32 4.72 -14.07
N ALA A 445 40.99 4.85 -14.16
CA ALA A 445 40.24 5.85 -13.40
C ALA A 445 40.31 5.59 -11.88
N LEU A 446 40.06 4.35 -11.43
CA LEU A 446 40.15 4.00 -10.00
C LEU A 446 41.55 4.22 -9.42
N LEU A 447 42.61 3.93 -10.19
CA LEU A 447 44.00 4.22 -9.78
C LEU A 447 44.28 5.72 -9.69
N GLY A 448 43.74 6.51 -10.61
CA GLY A 448 43.83 7.97 -10.58
C GLY A 448 43.14 8.54 -9.34
N LEU A 449 41.93 8.04 -9.03
CA LEU A 449 41.20 8.41 -7.82
C LEU A 449 41.98 8.03 -6.56
N LEU A 450 42.50 6.79 -6.50
CA LEU A 450 43.27 6.27 -5.36
C LEU A 450 44.52 7.11 -5.07
N ALA A 451 45.21 7.60 -6.11
CA ALA A 451 46.41 8.42 -5.95
C ALA A 451 46.14 9.78 -5.28
N GLY A 452 44.92 10.31 -5.40
CA GLY A 452 44.49 11.56 -4.78
C GLY A 452 43.69 11.40 -3.48
N GLN A 453 43.49 10.16 -2.99
CA GLN A 453 42.68 9.95 -1.79
C GLN A 453 43.41 10.36 -0.51
N ALA A 454 42.64 10.94 0.41
CA ALA A 454 43.05 11.17 1.79
C ALA A 454 42.32 10.24 2.79
N ASP A 455 41.16 9.68 2.39
CA ASP A 455 40.36 8.79 3.22
C ASP A 455 40.76 7.32 3.01
N GLY A 456 41.24 6.68 4.08
CA GLY A 456 41.62 5.27 4.08
C GLY A 456 40.46 4.28 3.89
N TRP A 457 39.23 4.65 4.24
CA TRP A 457 38.04 3.84 3.98
C TRP A 457 37.73 3.79 2.48
N VAL A 458 37.61 4.96 1.85
CA VAL A 458 37.38 5.11 0.40
C VAL A 458 38.51 4.43 -0.38
N ALA A 459 39.77 4.64 0.02
CA ALA A 459 40.92 3.99 -0.62
C ALA A 459 40.86 2.45 -0.57
N SER A 460 40.36 1.87 0.53
CA SER A 460 40.19 0.43 0.64
C SER A 460 39.14 -0.10 -0.33
N GLU A 461 38.02 0.61 -0.50
CA GLU A 461 36.96 0.24 -1.45
C GLU A 461 37.41 0.35 -2.91
N LEU A 462 38.16 1.42 -3.25
CA LEU A 462 38.75 1.58 -4.59
C LEU A 462 39.69 0.41 -4.92
N VAL A 463 40.48 -0.07 -3.95
CA VAL A 463 41.40 -1.21 -4.13
C VAL A 463 40.65 -2.51 -4.36
N LEU A 464 39.50 -2.73 -3.69
CA LEU A 464 38.64 -3.88 -3.97
C LEU A 464 38.16 -3.87 -5.43
N GLY A 465 37.85 -2.70 -5.99
CA GLY A 465 37.53 -2.54 -7.41
C GLY A 465 38.72 -2.84 -8.33
N VAL A 466 39.88 -2.25 -8.06
CA VAL A 466 41.11 -2.45 -8.84
C VAL A 466 41.48 -3.92 -8.95
N VAL A 467 41.39 -4.68 -7.84
CA VAL A 467 41.70 -6.11 -7.82
C VAL A 467 40.76 -6.93 -8.72
N GLN A 468 39.50 -6.52 -8.85
CA GLN A 468 38.50 -7.21 -9.68
C GLN A 468 38.61 -6.90 -11.18
N LEU A 469 39.24 -5.78 -11.56
CA LEU A 469 39.36 -5.33 -12.95
C LEU A 469 40.59 -5.90 -13.70
N SER A 470 41.12 -7.05 -13.25
CA SER A 470 42.27 -7.73 -13.88
C SER A 470 43.53 -6.85 -13.97
N PRO A 471 44.08 -6.42 -12.81
CA PRO A 471 45.21 -5.50 -12.76
C PRO A 471 46.54 -6.17 -13.19
N THR A 472 47.38 -5.42 -13.90
CA THR A 472 48.77 -5.79 -14.18
C THR A 472 49.66 -5.60 -12.95
N ALA A 473 50.88 -6.13 -12.99
CA ALA A 473 51.86 -5.93 -11.91
C ALA A 473 52.18 -4.45 -11.66
N GLN A 474 52.20 -3.63 -12.72
CA GLN A 474 52.41 -2.18 -12.60
C GLN A 474 51.23 -1.49 -11.92
N ASP A 475 50.00 -1.86 -12.29
CA ASP A 475 48.79 -1.31 -11.66
C ASP A 475 48.74 -1.65 -10.17
N LYS A 476 49.06 -2.89 -9.81
CA LYS A 476 49.19 -3.32 -8.41
C LYS A 476 50.23 -2.49 -7.67
N ARG A 477 51.41 -2.28 -8.27
CA ARG A 477 52.46 -1.42 -7.68
C ARG A 477 51.99 0.01 -7.47
N GLN A 478 51.27 0.60 -8.43
CA GLN A 478 50.72 1.95 -8.29
C GLN A 478 49.71 2.02 -7.14
N ALA A 479 48.80 1.04 -7.04
CA ALA A 479 47.85 0.96 -5.93
C ALA A 479 48.54 0.79 -4.57
N ARG A 480 49.59 -0.05 -4.49
CA ARG A 480 50.38 -0.22 -3.26
C ARG A 480 51.04 1.08 -2.83
N ASN A 481 51.67 1.81 -3.76
CA ASN A 481 52.32 3.08 -3.43
C ASN A 481 51.33 4.09 -2.82
N ALA A 482 50.11 4.18 -3.36
CA ALA A 482 49.07 5.06 -2.82
C ALA A 482 48.62 4.60 -1.42
N LEU A 483 48.39 3.30 -1.21
CA LEU A 483 48.05 2.76 0.11
C LEU A 483 49.16 2.97 1.14
N LEU A 484 50.43 2.79 0.77
CA LEU A 484 51.58 3.00 1.65
C LEU A 484 51.71 4.48 2.06
N ALA A 485 51.45 5.41 1.14
CA ALA A 485 51.43 6.84 1.43
C ALA A 485 50.32 7.19 2.45
N LEU A 486 49.12 6.65 2.26
CA LEU A 486 48.02 6.80 3.21
C LEU A 486 48.38 6.24 4.58
N LEU A 487 48.93 5.03 4.60
CA LEU A 487 49.23 4.27 5.82
C LEU A 487 50.33 4.93 6.67
N ALA A 488 51.30 5.59 6.05
CA ALA A 488 52.31 6.39 6.75
C ALA A 488 51.73 7.64 7.46
N GLY A 489 50.57 8.12 7.03
CA GLY A 489 49.86 9.24 7.64
C GLY A 489 48.67 8.84 8.52
N GLN A 490 48.31 7.55 8.61
CA GLN A 490 47.12 7.10 9.32
C GLN A 490 47.36 7.00 10.83
N ALA A 491 46.59 7.77 11.60
CA ALA A 491 46.59 7.72 13.07
C ALA A 491 45.56 6.74 13.66
N SER A 492 44.67 6.18 12.84
CA SER A 492 43.60 5.28 13.30
C SER A 492 44.02 3.82 13.13
N GLY A 493 44.16 3.10 14.25
CA GLY A 493 44.52 1.67 14.27
C GLY A 493 43.58 0.77 13.44
N PRO A 494 42.24 0.86 13.58
CA PRO A 494 41.31 0.05 12.79
C PRO A 494 41.42 0.31 11.28
N LEU A 495 41.62 1.56 10.88
CA LEU A 495 41.81 1.95 9.48
C LEU A 495 43.15 1.45 8.93
N ALA A 496 44.23 1.62 9.69
CA ALA A 496 45.54 1.10 9.33
C ALA A 496 45.51 -0.42 9.14
N ALA A 497 44.82 -1.16 10.01
CA ALA A 497 44.64 -2.61 9.86
C ALA A 497 43.88 -2.99 8.57
N ARG A 498 42.84 -2.23 8.18
CA ARG A 498 42.10 -2.44 6.92
C ARG A 498 42.96 -2.15 5.69
N LEU A 499 43.76 -1.07 5.72
CA LEU A 499 44.70 -0.76 4.65
C LEU A 499 45.79 -1.84 4.53
N VAL A 500 46.25 -2.41 5.64
CA VAL A 500 47.15 -3.58 5.64
C VAL A 500 46.48 -4.78 4.97
N ASP A 501 45.22 -5.11 5.25
CA ASP A 501 44.52 -6.21 4.55
C ASP A 501 44.37 -5.92 3.04
N SER A 502 44.14 -4.66 2.67
CA SER A 502 44.08 -4.24 1.27
C SER A 502 45.43 -4.40 0.56
N LEU A 503 46.55 -4.09 1.23
CA LEU A 503 47.90 -4.31 0.71
C LEU A 503 48.17 -5.79 0.41
N VAL A 504 47.66 -6.72 1.23
CA VAL A 504 47.81 -8.18 1.00
C VAL A 504 47.24 -8.60 -0.36
N ARG A 505 46.17 -7.95 -0.83
CA ARG A 505 45.48 -8.29 -2.09
C ARG A 505 46.22 -7.78 -3.33
N LEU A 506 47.23 -6.93 -3.16
CA LEU A 506 47.97 -6.28 -4.24
C LEU A 506 49.35 -6.90 -4.48
N ASP A 507 49.60 -8.12 -4.02
CA ASP A 507 50.88 -8.82 -4.13
C ASP A 507 52.07 -7.98 -3.60
N PRO A 508 52.12 -7.71 -2.28
CA PRO A 508 53.14 -6.86 -1.68
C PRO A 508 54.50 -7.57 -1.69
N THR A 509 55.57 -6.79 -1.71
CA THR A 509 56.97 -7.24 -1.79
C THR A 509 57.80 -6.72 -0.62
N ALA A 510 59.02 -7.23 -0.45
CA ALA A 510 59.89 -6.89 0.68
C ALA A 510 60.22 -5.38 0.74
N SER A 511 60.26 -4.69 -0.40
CA SER A 511 60.43 -3.23 -0.44
C SER A 511 59.24 -2.49 0.16
N ASP A 512 58.03 -3.02 0.01
CA ASP A 512 56.79 -2.35 0.42
C ASP A 512 56.64 -2.28 1.94
N ILE A 513 57.25 -3.23 2.67
CA ILE A 513 57.26 -3.26 4.13
C ILE A 513 58.49 -2.58 4.73
N SER A 514 59.43 -2.04 3.93
CA SER A 514 60.65 -1.41 4.46
C SER A 514 60.37 -0.19 5.34
N THR A 515 59.23 0.49 5.11
CA THR A 515 58.79 1.68 5.83
C THR A 515 57.86 1.38 7.01
N TRP A 516 57.71 0.11 7.40
CA TRP A 516 56.70 -0.31 8.38
C TRP A 516 56.78 0.38 9.75
N ARG A 517 57.95 0.90 10.12
CA ARG A 517 58.15 1.63 11.39
C ARG A 517 57.39 2.95 11.46
N ALA A 518 57.01 3.51 10.32
CA ALA A 518 56.17 4.71 10.25
C ALA A 518 54.68 4.40 10.39
N TRP A 519 54.30 3.12 10.45
CA TRP A 519 52.91 2.69 10.48
C TRP A 519 52.40 2.62 11.92
N GLU A 520 51.11 2.93 12.10
CA GLU A 520 50.48 2.86 13.43
C GLU A 520 50.23 1.40 13.88
N VAL A 521 50.07 0.48 12.93
CA VAL A 521 49.85 -0.95 13.20
C VAL A 521 51.00 -1.76 12.61
N PRO A 522 51.61 -2.70 13.36
CA PRO A 522 52.66 -3.55 12.85
C PRO A 522 52.16 -4.45 11.70
N PRO A 523 53.05 -4.86 10.77
CA PRO A 523 52.67 -5.75 9.67
C PRO A 523 52.14 -7.07 10.21
N THR A 524 50.97 -7.48 9.73
CA THR A 524 50.29 -8.71 10.16
C THR A 524 51.03 -9.96 9.64
N THR A 525 50.83 -11.10 10.31
CA THR A 525 51.36 -12.39 9.86
C THR A 525 50.92 -12.74 8.44
N LYS A 526 49.67 -12.42 8.10
CA LYS A 526 49.11 -12.57 6.75
C LYS A 526 49.86 -11.73 5.72
N LEU A 527 50.20 -10.49 6.06
CA LEU A 527 51.00 -9.61 5.19
C LEU A 527 52.43 -10.15 5.01
N LEU A 528 53.11 -10.54 6.09
CA LEU A 528 54.46 -11.11 6.01
C LEU A 528 54.50 -12.38 5.17
N ALA A 529 53.50 -13.26 5.30
CA ALA A 529 53.37 -14.47 4.49
C ALA A 529 53.13 -14.15 3.00
N ALA A 530 52.38 -13.09 2.67
CA ALA A 530 52.22 -12.63 1.30
C ALA A 530 53.52 -12.05 0.74
N VAL A 531 54.19 -11.18 1.51
CA VAL A 531 55.48 -10.58 1.12
C VAL A 531 56.53 -11.63 0.83
N ARG A 532 56.66 -12.65 1.70
CA ARG A 532 57.59 -13.76 1.48
C ARG A 532 57.30 -14.53 0.20
N ARG A 533 56.03 -14.74 -0.15
CA ARG A 533 55.62 -15.46 -1.37
C ARG A 533 55.94 -14.68 -2.64
N ASN A 534 55.87 -13.35 -2.57
CA ASN A 534 56.00 -12.48 -3.74
C ASN A 534 57.38 -11.83 -3.89
N SER A 535 58.32 -12.12 -2.98
CA SER A 535 59.67 -11.55 -3.00
C SER A 535 60.72 -12.62 -3.27
N GLU A 536 61.77 -12.23 -3.98
CA GLU A 536 62.99 -13.02 -4.09
C GLU A 536 63.57 -13.32 -2.71
N LEU A 537 64.16 -14.52 -2.54
CA LEU A 537 64.70 -14.96 -1.25
C LEU A 537 65.76 -13.98 -0.72
N SER A 538 66.63 -13.47 -1.59
CA SER A 538 67.67 -12.49 -1.25
C SER A 538 67.08 -11.17 -0.74
N ALA A 539 66.03 -10.65 -1.40
CA ALA A 539 65.34 -9.44 -0.98
C ALA A 539 64.60 -9.63 0.34
N TRP A 540 64.00 -10.81 0.57
CA TRP A 540 63.36 -11.14 1.85
C TRP A 540 64.37 -11.20 2.99
N LEU A 541 65.51 -11.88 2.80
CA LEU A 541 66.57 -11.97 3.80
C LEU A 541 67.14 -10.59 4.15
N ALA A 542 67.29 -9.71 3.17
CA ALA A 542 67.72 -8.33 3.38
C ALA A 542 66.73 -7.49 4.21
N ALA A 543 65.44 -7.84 4.20
CA ALA A 543 64.41 -7.16 4.98
C ALA A 543 64.27 -7.66 6.43
N LEU A 544 64.74 -8.87 6.74
CA LEU A 544 64.61 -9.48 8.08
C LEU A 544 65.21 -8.62 9.23
N PRO A 545 66.39 -7.97 9.09
CA PRO A 545 66.92 -7.11 10.15
C PRO A 545 65.99 -5.95 10.52
N ALA A 546 65.25 -5.43 9.53
CA ALA A 546 64.28 -4.36 9.76
C ALA A 546 63.04 -4.84 10.52
N LEU A 547 62.73 -6.14 10.46
CA LEU A 547 61.58 -6.81 11.08
C LEU A 547 61.88 -7.44 12.45
N ALA A 548 63.16 -7.57 12.83
CA ALA A 548 63.60 -8.14 14.11
C ALA A 548 62.86 -7.60 15.37
N PRO A 549 62.47 -6.30 15.47
CA PRO A 549 61.72 -5.79 16.61
C PRO A 549 60.32 -6.43 16.80
N LEU A 550 59.74 -7.01 15.76
CA LEU A 550 58.43 -7.67 15.82
C LEU A 550 58.47 -9.03 16.53
N SER A 551 59.67 -9.60 16.71
CA SER A 551 59.88 -10.91 17.37
C SER A 551 60.17 -10.78 18.86
N SER A 552 60.24 -9.56 19.42
CA SER A 552 60.47 -9.32 20.85
C SER A 552 59.13 -9.16 21.58
N PRO A 553 58.83 -9.93 22.64
CA PRO A 553 57.55 -9.87 23.36
C PRO A 553 57.38 -8.63 24.27
N LEU A 554 58.25 -7.62 24.15
CA LEU A 554 58.31 -6.44 25.02
C LEU A 554 58.70 -5.20 24.21
N VAL A 555 57.76 -4.61 23.46
CA VAL A 555 57.88 -3.22 23.01
C VAL A 555 56.51 -2.53 23.19
N PRO A 556 56.37 -1.60 24.14
CA PRO A 556 55.26 -0.66 24.14
C PRO A 556 55.39 0.28 22.93
N LEU A 557 54.28 0.52 22.25
CA LEU A 557 54.11 1.48 21.14
C LEU A 557 54.78 2.83 21.47
N GLN A 558 55.97 3.10 20.90
CA GLN A 558 56.70 4.37 21.10
C GLN A 558 56.15 5.54 20.26
N ASN A 559 55.13 5.35 19.43
CA ASN A 559 54.60 6.41 18.55
C ASN A 559 53.62 7.37 19.24
N SER A 560 53.07 7.02 20.40
CA SER A 560 52.14 7.90 21.15
C SER A 560 52.84 9.06 21.89
N ALA A 561 54.15 9.00 22.11
CA ALA A 561 54.88 9.99 22.92
C ALA A 561 55.43 11.20 22.16
N ARG A 562 55.40 11.23 20.81
CA ARG A 562 55.97 12.35 20.02
C ARG A 562 54.98 13.40 19.52
N ARG A 563 53.68 13.27 19.78
CA ARG A 563 52.66 14.23 19.29
C ARG A 563 51.98 15.09 20.37
N TRP A 564 52.44 15.02 21.62
CA TRP A 564 51.96 15.86 22.72
C TRP A 564 53.00 16.89 23.19
N SER A 565 53.87 17.36 22.28
CA SER A 565 54.75 18.50 22.53
C SER A 565 55.10 19.22 21.22
N ALA A 566 54.16 19.99 20.69
CA ALA A 566 54.33 21.24 19.93
C ALA A 566 52.96 21.71 19.42
#